data_AF-A0A355FE05-F1
#
_entry.id   AF-A0A355FE05-F1
#
_cell.length_a   1.000
_cell.length_b   1.000
_cell.length_c   1.000
_cell.angle_alpha   90.00
_cell.angle_beta   90.00
_cell.angle_gamma   90.00
#
_symmetry.space_group_name_H-M   'P 1'
#
loop_
_entity.id
_entity.type
_entity.pdbx_description
1 polymer ?
#
loop_
_entity_poly.entity_id
_entity_poly.type
_entity_poly.pdbx_seq_one_letter_code
_entity_poly.pdbx_strand_id
1 'polypeptide(L)' 'FELRQPGCSACLAMNDDKIPAGKYAVSTSNRNFQGRQGPGARTILAGP' A
#
# COMPACT_ATOMS: atom_id res chain seq x y z
N PHE A 1 -1.91 8.62 -13.07
CA PHE A 1 -1.14 7.55 -12.40
C PHE A 1 0.32 7.95 -12.43
N GLU A 2 1.13 7.43 -11.51
CA GLU A 2 2.58 7.67 -11.44
C GLU A 2 3.26 6.31 -11.47
N LEU A 3 4.27 6.13 -12.32
CA LEU A 3 5.04 4.89 -12.37
C LEU A 3 6.34 5.07 -11.59
N ARG A 4 6.54 4.19 -10.60
CA ARG A 4 7.72 4.22 -9.74
C ARG A 4 8.62 3.02 -10.00
N GLN A 5 9.90 3.18 -9.66
CA GLN A 5 10.86 2.08 -9.72
C GLN A 5 10.49 0.99 -8.69
N PRO A 6 10.70 -0.30 -9.03
CA PRO A 6 10.41 -1.40 -8.11
C PRO A 6 11.37 -1.37 -6.90
N GLY A 7 10.90 -1.82 -5.74
CA GLY A 7 11.74 -1.89 -4.55
C GLY A 7 11.10 -2.64 -3.37
N CYS A 8 11.95 -3.19 -2.50
CA CYS A 8 11.53 -3.89 -1.27
C CYS A 8 10.71 -2.97 -0.34
N SER A 9 11.04 -1.67 -0.35
CA SER A 9 10.34 -0.64 0.41
C SER A 9 8.85 -0.52 0.03
N ALA A 10 8.47 -0.80 -1.21
CA ALA A 10 7.06 -0.79 -1.63
C ALA A 10 6.29 -2.02 -1.11
N CYS A 11 6.94 -3.19 -1.08
CA CYS A 11 6.36 -4.40 -0.50
C CYS A 11 6.10 -4.24 1.01
N LEU A 12 7.08 -3.69 1.73
CA LEU A 12 7.02 -3.43 3.18
C LEU A 12 6.32 -2.11 3.53
N ALA A 13 6.00 -1.28 2.54
CA ALA A 13 5.47 0.07 2.71
C ALA A 13 6.32 0.95 3.66
N MET A 14 7.63 0.84 3.50
CA MET A 14 8.64 1.71 4.10
C MET A 14 9.02 2.89 3.19
N ASN A 15 8.46 2.94 1.98
CA ASN A 15 8.58 4.08 1.07
C ASN A 15 7.65 5.22 1.50
N ASP A 16 7.77 6.35 0.81
CA ASP A 16 6.94 7.54 1.04
C ASP A 16 5.49 7.37 0.55
N ASP A 17 5.13 6.20 0.01
CA ASP A 17 3.77 5.84 -0.40
C ASP A 17 2.88 5.48 0.79
N LYS A 18 2.63 6.48 1.65
CA LYS A 18 1.72 6.31 2.78
C LYS A 18 0.32 6.79 2.45
N ILE A 19 -0.65 5.93 2.73
CA ILE A 19 -2.07 6.20 2.62
C ILE A 19 -2.53 6.86 3.93
N PRO A 20 -3.24 8.01 3.85
CA PRO A 20 -3.76 8.68 5.03
C PRO A 20 -4.74 7.81 5.83
N ALA A 21 -4.82 8.06 7.14
CA ALA A 21 -5.76 7.37 8.02
C ALA A 21 -7.22 7.52 7.52
N GLY A 22 -8.00 6.45 7.62
CA GLY A 22 -9.40 6.41 7.18
C GLY A 22 -9.60 6.30 5.66
N LYS A 23 -8.52 6.29 4.87
CA LYS A 23 -8.59 6.06 3.42
C LYS A 23 -8.44 4.58 3.08
N TYR A 24 -8.92 4.24 1.89
CA TYR A 24 -8.82 2.91 1.30
C TYR A 24 -7.81 2.91 0.16
N ALA A 25 -7.07 1.82 0.02
CA ALA A 25 -6.20 1.55 -1.11
C ALA A 25 -6.52 0.17 -1.70
N VAL A 26 -6.58 0.08 -3.02
CA VAL A 26 -6.69 -1.19 -3.75
C VAL A 26 -5.31 -1.56 -4.24
N SER A 27 -4.87 -2.80 -4.01
CA SER A 27 -3.51 -3.25 -4.30
C SER A 27 -3.52 -4.62 -4.97
N THR A 28 -2.67 -4.76 -5.99
CA THR A 28 -2.34 -6.04 -6.64
C THR A 28 -1.27 -6.85 -5.90
N SER A 29 -0.84 -6.37 -4.73
CA SER A 29 0.06 -7.14 -3.85
C SER A 29 -0.68 -8.29 -3.15
N ASN A 30 0.05 -9.08 -2.37
CA ASN A 30 -0.49 -10.18 -1.56
C ASN A 30 -0.47 -9.88 -0.05
N ARG A 31 -0.38 -8.60 0.35
CA ARG A 31 -0.25 -8.19 1.77
C ARG A 31 -1.18 -7.04 2.10
N ASN A 32 -2.02 -7.22 3.12
CA ASN A 32 -2.99 -6.23 3.61
C ASN A 32 -3.11 -6.15 5.14
N PHE A 33 -2.06 -6.55 5.87
CA PHE A 33 -2.05 -6.42 7.33
C PHE A 33 -2.21 -4.95 7.77
N GLN A 34 -2.78 -4.75 8.97
CA GLN A 34 -3.05 -3.42 9.50
C GLN A 34 -1.79 -2.56 9.57
N GLY A 35 -1.88 -1.32 9.11
CA GLY A 35 -0.76 -0.38 9.14
C GLY A 35 0.23 -0.55 8.00
N ARG A 36 0.10 -1.57 7.12
CA ARG A 36 0.99 -1.79 5.97
C ARG A 36 1.19 -0.50 5.19
N GLN A 37 0.16 -0.06 4.46
CA GLN A 37 0.22 1.14 3.62
C GLN A 37 0.12 2.45 4.42
N GLY A 38 0.04 2.39 5.76
CA GLY A 38 -0.16 3.58 6.59
C GLY A 38 -1.02 3.30 7.83
N PRO A 39 -0.75 3.95 8.98
CA PRO A 39 -1.58 3.83 10.17
C PRO A 39 -3.03 4.24 9.90
N GLY A 40 -3.98 3.39 10.27
CA GLY A 40 -5.41 3.65 10.09
C GLY A 40 -5.92 3.56 8.64
N ALA A 41 -5.06 3.24 7.67
CA ALA A 41 -5.46 2.95 6.30
C ALA A 41 -5.93 1.49 6.15
N ARG A 42 -6.82 1.24 5.17
CA ARG A 42 -7.30 -0.10 4.83
C ARG A 42 -6.87 -0.48 3.41
N THR A 43 -6.22 -1.63 3.27
CA THR A 43 -5.80 -2.16 1.97
C THR A 43 -6.71 -3.31 1.54
N ILE A 44 -7.25 -3.22 0.33
CA ILE A 44 -8.07 -4.24 -0.33
C ILE A 44 -7.20 -4.90 -1.40
N LEU A 45 -7.17 -6.23 -1.42
CA LEU A 45 -6.43 -6.99 -2.43
C LEU A 45 -7.34 -7.23 -3.64
N ALA A 46 -6.82 -6.99 -4.83
CA ALA A 46 -7.53 -7.23 -6.09
C ALA A 46 -6.56 -7.67 -7.18
N GLY A 47 -7.05 -8.41 -8.17
CA GLY A 47 -6.30 -8.66 -9.40
C GLY A 47 -6.19 -7.39 -10.25
N PRO A 48 -5.19 -7.30 -11.14
CA PRO A 48 -5.14 -6.26 -12.17
C PRO A 48 -6.33 -6.35 -13.14
#